data_AF-A0A1H0E627-F1
#
_entry.id   AF-A0A1H0E627-F1
#
_cell.length_a   1.000
_cell.length_b   1.000
_cell.length_c   1.000
_cell.angle_alpha   90.00
_cell.angle_beta   90.00
_cell.angle_gamma   90.00
#
_symmetry.space_group_name_H-M   'P 1'
#
loop_
_entity.id
_entity.type
_entity.pdbx_description
1 polymer ?
#
loop_
_entity_poly.entity_id
_entity_poly.type
_entity_poly.pdbx_seq_one_letter_code
_entity_poly.pdbx_strand_id
1 'polypeptide(L)'
;MVDKETQIKVLLSGKALDFACETLGVKDMRTRKYVEVFTVSPEEVYEYTTIHGIPHSDSTGKNSLAEDFHYYEEEGKWYTFFRERGHIFDEKCFDDDELGKKYIVTTLLQLSGTGLYYKNDAYTLGNKKDKTDESAHCLVLFVYFFTS
;
A
#
# COMPACT_ATOMS: atom_id res chain seq x y z
N MET A 1 22.35 4.96 7.32
CA MET A 1 20.92 5.35 7.25
C MET A 1 20.46 5.00 5.85
N VAL A 2 19.40 4.19 5.71
CA VAL A 2 18.86 3.79 4.41
C VAL A 2 18.30 5.03 3.70
N ASP A 3 18.54 5.18 2.40
CA ASP A 3 17.97 6.29 1.64
C ASP A 3 16.44 6.20 1.55
N LYS A 4 15.77 7.34 1.34
CA LYS A 4 14.31 7.43 1.35
C LYS A 4 13.66 6.69 0.18
N GLU A 5 14.31 6.68 -0.98
CA GLU A 5 13.78 6.00 -2.16
C GLU A 5 13.70 4.49 -1.93
N THR A 6 14.76 3.89 -1.38
CA THR A 6 14.78 2.48 -0.98
C THR A 6 13.69 2.17 0.04
N GLN A 7 13.52 3.04 1.06
CA GLN A 7 12.43 2.88 2.03
C GLN A 7 11.05 2.85 1.35
N ILE A 8 10.79 3.77 0.43
CA ILE A 8 9.50 3.87 -0.30
C ILE A 8 9.26 2.62 -1.16
N LYS A 9 10.26 2.18 -1.94
CA LYS A 9 10.16 0.97 -2.77
C LYS A 9 9.86 -0.28 -1.95
N VAL A 10 10.49 -0.41 -0.79
CA VAL A 10 10.25 -1.53 0.13
C VAL A 10 8.82 -1.48 0.70
N LEU A 11 8.34 -0.31 1.09
CA LEU A 11 6.98 -0.13 1.61
C LEU A 11 5.91 -0.51 0.57
N LEU A 12 6.12 -0.11 -0.68
CA LEU A 12 5.18 -0.35 -1.78
C LEU A 12 5.26 -1.76 -2.37
N SER A 13 6.27 -2.57 -2.00
CA SER A 13 6.44 -3.95 -2.50
C SER A 13 6.03 -5.03 -1.50
N GLY A 14 5.46 -4.65 -0.34
CA GLY A 14 5.04 -5.60 0.69
C GLY A 14 6.18 -6.26 1.48
N LYS A 15 7.45 -5.86 1.26
CA LYS A 15 8.64 -6.49 1.88
C LYS A 15 9.12 -5.79 3.15
N ALA A 16 8.26 -5.00 3.79
CA ALA A 16 8.66 -4.12 4.89
C ALA A 16 9.14 -4.87 6.15
N LEU A 17 8.57 -6.04 6.46
CA LEU A 17 8.98 -6.86 7.61
C LEU A 17 10.40 -7.40 7.44
N ASP A 18 10.66 -8.09 6.33
CA ASP A 18 11.97 -8.70 6.05
C ASP A 18 13.06 -7.64 6.02
N PHE A 19 12.80 -6.54 5.33
CA PHE A 19 13.73 -5.41 5.27
C PHE A 19 14.03 -4.81 6.65
N ALA A 20 13.03 -4.67 7.51
CA ALA A 20 13.22 -4.15 8.86
C ALA A 20 14.03 -5.11 9.74
N CYS A 21 13.75 -6.42 9.65
CA CYS A 21 14.51 -7.45 10.34
C CYS A 21 15.98 -7.46 9.92
N GLU A 22 16.26 -7.42 8.61
CA GLU A 22 17.61 -7.35 8.05
C GLU A 22 18.34 -6.07 8.49
N THR A 23 17.67 -4.91 8.38
CA THR A 23 18.27 -3.62 8.71
C THR A 23 18.63 -3.51 10.20
N LEU A 24 17.81 -4.07 11.08
CA LEU A 24 18.04 -4.05 12.53
C LEU A 24 18.86 -5.25 13.04
N GLY A 25 19.17 -6.23 12.17
CA GLY A 25 19.87 -7.45 12.55
C GLY A 25 19.10 -8.32 13.54
N VAL A 26 17.76 -8.32 13.44
CA VAL A 26 16.85 -9.07 14.33
C VAL A 26 16.11 -10.15 13.56
N LYS A 27 15.66 -11.19 14.27
CA LYS A 27 14.86 -12.28 13.67
C LYS A 27 13.39 -11.93 13.51
N ASP A 28 12.89 -11.03 14.36
CA ASP A 28 11.52 -10.56 14.33
C ASP A 28 11.42 -9.14 14.91
N MET A 29 10.29 -8.48 14.66
CA MET A 29 10.00 -7.11 15.09
C MET A 29 9.21 -7.04 16.42
N ARG A 30 9.08 -8.12 17.20
CA ARG A 30 8.23 -8.15 18.42
C ARG A 30 8.66 -7.14 19.49
N THR A 31 9.93 -6.78 19.50
CA THR A 31 10.53 -5.85 20.47
C THR A 31 11.02 -4.55 19.85
N ARG A 32 10.79 -4.37 18.54
CA ARG A 32 11.27 -3.23 17.73
C ARG A 32 10.11 -2.52 17.07
N LYS A 33 10.33 -1.29 16.61
CA LYS A 33 9.33 -0.50 15.91
C LYS A 33 9.79 -0.16 14.51
N TYR A 34 8.85 -0.19 13.55
CA TYR A 34 9.12 0.21 12.17
C TYR A 34 9.63 1.64 12.03
N VAL A 35 9.35 2.53 12.99
CA VAL A 35 9.88 3.90 13.03
C VAL A 35 11.41 3.95 13.17
N GLU A 36 12.04 2.87 13.66
CA GLU A 36 13.51 2.74 13.74
C GLU A 36 14.16 2.54 12.35
N VAL A 37 13.37 2.15 11.34
CA VAL A 37 13.83 1.82 9.98
C VAL A 37 13.23 2.77 8.95
N PHE A 38 11.91 2.96 9.01
CA PHE A 38 11.15 3.79 8.10
C PHE A 38 10.93 5.19 8.69
N THR A 39 11.51 6.17 8.02
CA THR A 39 11.50 7.59 8.41
C THR A 39 10.71 8.47 7.46
N VAL A 40 10.31 7.92 6.31
CA VAL A 40 9.44 8.58 5.34
C VAL A 40 8.03 8.78 5.90
N SER A 41 7.32 9.77 5.36
CA SER A 41 5.91 10.07 5.62
C SER A 41 5.02 9.57 4.47
N PRO A 42 3.70 9.40 4.70
CA PRO A 42 2.77 9.06 3.63
C PRO A 42 2.77 10.07 2.47
N GLU A 43 2.96 11.36 2.78
CA GLU A 43 3.07 12.45 1.79
C GLU A 43 4.27 12.25 0.87
N GLU A 44 5.43 11.93 1.44
CA GLU A 44 6.65 11.67 0.66
C GLU A 44 6.52 10.43 -0.24
N VAL A 45 5.79 9.41 0.23
CA VAL A 45 5.48 8.23 -0.60
C VAL A 45 4.59 8.64 -1.77
N TYR A 46 3.56 9.46 -1.53
CA TYR A 46 2.65 9.94 -2.57
C TYR A 46 3.34 10.84 -3.60
N GLU A 47 4.18 11.77 -3.14
CA GLU A 47 4.97 12.64 -4.02
C GLU A 47 5.90 11.80 -4.91
N TYR A 48 6.56 10.78 -4.32
CA TYR A 48 7.38 9.85 -5.07
C TYR A 48 6.60 9.11 -6.16
N THR A 49 5.44 8.52 -5.84
CA THR A 49 4.66 7.75 -6.82
C THR A 49 4.02 8.63 -7.89
N THR A 50 3.79 9.91 -7.60
CA THR A 50 3.31 10.88 -8.60
C THR A 50 4.37 11.11 -9.68
N ILE A 51 5.66 11.18 -9.29
CA ILE A 51 6.78 11.43 -10.21
C ILE A 51 7.23 10.15 -10.91
N HIS A 52 7.27 9.04 -10.19
CA HIS A 52 7.92 7.80 -10.63
C HIS A 52 6.97 6.67 -11.01
N GLY A 53 5.66 6.84 -10.81
CA GLY A 53 4.67 5.77 -10.94
C GLY A 53 4.63 4.87 -9.69
N ILE A 54 3.74 3.88 -9.71
CA ILE A 54 3.66 2.88 -8.65
C ILE A 54 4.59 1.71 -9.04
N PRO A 55 5.54 1.32 -8.18
CA PRO A 55 6.42 0.21 -8.49
C PRO A 55 5.59 -1.06 -8.81
N HIS A 56 5.90 -1.72 -9.93
CA HIS A 56 5.26 -2.95 -10.41
C HIS A 56 3.84 -2.79 -11.01
N SER A 57 3.26 -1.58 -11.10
CA SER A 57 1.95 -1.38 -11.75
C SER A 57 2.02 -1.23 -13.27
N ASP A 58 3.14 -0.74 -13.82
CA ASP A 58 3.18 -0.22 -15.19
C ASP A 58 3.05 -1.29 -16.28
N SER A 59 2.98 -2.57 -15.91
CA SER A 59 2.86 -3.71 -16.83
C SER A 59 1.57 -4.51 -16.69
N THR A 60 0.61 -4.06 -15.88
CA THR A 60 -0.57 -4.86 -15.53
C THR A 60 -1.87 -4.29 -16.09
N GLY A 61 -2.27 -4.73 -17.29
CA GLY A 61 -3.62 -4.50 -17.81
C GLY A 61 -4.64 -5.50 -17.25
N LYS A 62 -5.93 -5.30 -17.52
CA LYS A 62 -7.05 -6.16 -17.09
C LYS A 62 -6.83 -7.67 -17.28
N ASN A 63 -6.19 -8.02 -18.39
CA ASN A 63 -5.93 -9.41 -18.79
C ASN A 63 -4.61 -9.96 -18.23
N SER A 64 -3.85 -9.17 -17.48
CA SER A 64 -2.63 -9.62 -16.83
C SER A 64 -2.95 -10.79 -15.90
N LEU A 65 -2.17 -11.86 -16.02
CA LEU A 65 -2.20 -13.00 -15.11
C LEU A 65 -1.21 -12.84 -13.95
N ALA A 66 -0.54 -11.68 -13.85
CA ALA A 66 0.32 -11.39 -12.73
C ALA A 66 -0.49 -11.43 -11.44
N GLU A 67 0.04 -12.12 -10.44
CA GLU A 67 -0.39 -11.94 -9.05
C GLU A 67 0.07 -10.54 -8.58
N ASP A 68 -0.44 -10.10 -7.42
CA ASP A 68 -0.17 -8.79 -6.81
C ASP A 68 -1.17 -7.68 -7.23
N PHE A 69 -0.87 -6.42 -6.91
CA PHE A 69 -1.68 -5.24 -7.23
C PHE A 69 -1.59 -4.85 -8.70
N HIS A 70 -2.75 -4.46 -9.24
CA HIS A 70 -2.91 -3.96 -10.61
C HIS A 70 -3.40 -2.52 -10.52
N TYR A 71 -2.82 -1.66 -11.35
CA TYR A 71 -3.25 -0.26 -11.52
C TYR A 71 -2.99 0.16 -12.97
N TYR A 72 -4.05 0.42 -13.71
CA TYR A 72 -3.97 0.73 -15.13
C TYR A 72 -5.10 1.62 -15.59
N GLU A 73 -4.89 2.26 -16.74
CA GLU A 73 -5.88 3.06 -17.43
C GLU A 73 -6.50 2.27 -18.59
N GLU A 74 -7.82 2.34 -18.72
CA GLU A 74 -8.59 1.79 -19.85
C GLU A 74 -9.76 2.74 -20.16
N GLU A 75 -9.82 3.25 -21.38
CA GLU A 75 -10.87 4.16 -21.87
C GLU A 75 -11.08 5.43 -21.02
N GLY A 76 -9.99 6.03 -20.53
CA GLY A 76 -10.01 7.23 -19.70
C GLY A 76 -10.39 6.99 -18.24
N LYS A 77 -10.48 5.72 -17.82
CA LYS A 77 -10.79 5.30 -16.45
C LYS A 77 -9.64 4.53 -15.85
N TRP A 78 -9.43 4.73 -14.56
CA TRP A 78 -8.37 4.10 -13.78
C TRP A 78 -8.92 2.94 -12.98
N TYR A 79 -8.38 1.76 -13.19
CA TYR A 79 -8.80 0.54 -12.54
C TYR A 79 -7.73 0.07 -11.57
N THR A 80 -8.16 -0.46 -10.44
CA THR A 80 -7.28 -1.17 -9.51
C THR A 80 -7.94 -2.43 -9.00
N PHE A 81 -7.14 -3.46 -8.81
CA PHE A 81 -7.54 -4.67 -8.12
C PHE A 81 -6.31 -5.38 -7.56
N PHE A 82 -6.53 -6.30 -6.62
CA PHE A 82 -5.50 -7.22 -6.15
C PHE A 82 -5.77 -8.62 -6.70
N ARG A 83 -4.74 -9.32 -7.18
CA ARG A 83 -4.86 -10.71 -7.60
C ARG A 83 -4.02 -11.62 -6.72
N GLU A 84 -4.66 -12.64 -6.17
CA GLU A 84 -3.98 -13.71 -5.45
C GLU A 84 -4.58 -15.08 -5.81
N ARG A 85 -3.70 -16.02 -6.19
CA ARG A 85 -4.04 -17.40 -6.57
C ARG A 85 -5.11 -17.43 -7.67
N GLY A 86 -5.01 -16.51 -8.64
CA GLY A 86 -5.98 -16.39 -9.74
C GLY A 86 -7.32 -15.77 -9.36
N HIS A 87 -7.54 -15.35 -8.12
CA HIS A 87 -8.75 -14.65 -7.68
C HIS A 87 -8.52 -13.14 -7.64
N ILE A 88 -9.53 -12.37 -8.07
CA ILE A 88 -9.52 -10.90 -8.06
C ILE A 88 -10.26 -10.41 -6.82
N PHE A 89 -9.65 -9.47 -6.11
CA PHE A 89 -10.17 -8.85 -4.90
C PHE A 89 -10.13 -7.33 -5.02
N ASP A 90 -11.05 -6.67 -4.31
CA ASP A 90 -11.12 -5.21 -4.14
C ASP A 90 -11.02 -4.43 -5.46
N GLU A 91 -11.77 -4.86 -6.46
CA GLU A 91 -11.83 -4.18 -7.74
C GLU A 91 -12.50 -2.81 -7.59
N LYS A 92 -11.80 -1.75 -8.01
CA LYS A 92 -12.28 -0.37 -8.03
C LYS A 92 -12.01 0.28 -9.38
N CYS A 93 -12.83 1.26 -9.69
CA CYS A 93 -12.73 2.09 -10.88
C CYS A 93 -12.83 3.56 -10.46
N PHE A 94 -12.01 4.41 -11.05
CA PHE A 94 -11.93 5.83 -10.79
C PHE A 94 -11.95 6.60 -12.12
N ASP A 95 -12.67 7.71 -12.15
CA ASP A 95 -12.63 8.62 -13.30
C ASP A 95 -11.45 9.60 -13.22
N ASP A 96 -10.69 9.58 -12.12
CA ASP A 96 -9.59 10.50 -11.81
C ASP A 96 -8.34 9.72 -11.37
N ASP A 97 -7.21 10.01 -12.01
CA ASP A 97 -5.92 9.36 -11.75
C ASP A 97 -5.40 9.64 -10.33
N GLU A 98 -5.54 10.87 -9.84
CA GLU A 98 -5.04 11.24 -8.52
C GLU A 98 -5.79 10.47 -7.42
N LEU A 99 -7.11 10.34 -7.56
CA LEU A 99 -7.93 9.54 -6.65
C LEU A 99 -7.54 8.06 -6.72
N GLY A 100 -7.36 7.51 -7.93
CA GLY A 100 -6.93 6.12 -8.13
C GLY A 100 -5.56 5.83 -7.51
N LYS A 101 -4.56 6.66 -7.81
CA LYS A 101 -3.21 6.58 -7.23
C LYS A 101 -3.23 6.70 -5.71
N LYS A 102 -3.98 7.67 -5.18
CA LYS A 102 -4.08 7.87 -3.73
C LYS A 102 -4.68 6.66 -3.04
N TYR A 103 -5.69 6.03 -3.65
CA TYR A 103 -6.29 4.80 -3.15
C TYR A 103 -5.28 3.66 -3.06
N ILE A 104 -4.64 3.31 -4.19
CA ILE A 104 -3.71 2.16 -4.21
C ILE A 104 -2.48 2.40 -3.33
N VAL A 105 -1.90 3.60 -3.33
CA VAL A 105 -0.75 3.92 -2.45
C VAL A 105 -1.16 3.79 -0.98
N THR A 106 -2.36 4.24 -0.63
CA THR A 106 -2.92 4.06 0.72
C THR A 106 -3.03 2.59 1.07
N THR A 107 -3.63 1.78 0.19
CA THR A 107 -3.80 0.33 0.39
C THR A 107 -2.47 -0.37 0.58
N LEU A 108 -1.48 -0.09 -0.28
CA LEU A 108 -0.12 -0.64 -0.16
C LEU A 108 0.55 -0.27 1.16
N LEU A 109 0.43 0.99 1.58
CA LEU A 109 0.99 1.43 2.86
C LEU A 109 0.30 0.77 4.06
N GLN A 110 -1.01 0.54 4.00
CA GLN A 110 -1.73 -0.20 5.05
C GLN A 110 -1.27 -1.65 5.13
N LEU A 111 -1.14 -2.33 3.98
CA LEU A 111 -0.73 -3.73 3.89
C LEU A 111 0.73 -3.94 4.29
N SER A 112 1.58 -2.93 4.16
CA SER A 112 2.96 -2.98 4.68
C SER A 112 3.02 -3.26 6.20
N GLY A 113 1.92 -3.06 6.94
CA GLY A 113 1.84 -3.36 8.37
C GLY A 113 2.72 -2.46 9.24
N THR A 114 3.35 -1.45 8.66
CA THR A 114 4.35 -0.60 9.34
C THR A 114 3.73 0.45 10.26
N GLY A 115 2.43 0.67 10.14
CA GLY A 115 1.71 1.71 10.89
C GLY A 115 1.86 3.13 10.33
N LEU A 116 2.57 3.28 9.20
CA LEU A 116 2.86 4.56 8.55
C LEU A 116 1.59 5.33 8.17
N TYR A 117 0.57 4.63 7.69
CA TYR A 117 -0.71 5.22 7.29
C TYR A 117 -1.50 5.83 8.47
N TYR A 118 -1.52 5.16 9.63
CA TYR A 118 -2.36 5.56 10.76
C TYR A 118 -1.94 6.88 11.44
N LYS A 119 -0.81 7.50 11.04
CA LYS A 119 -0.35 8.78 11.60
C LYS A 119 -1.14 9.98 11.09
N ASN A 120 -1.78 9.91 9.92
CA ASN A 120 -2.51 11.05 9.35
C ASN A 120 -4.01 11.07 9.65
N ASP A 121 -4.64 9.91 9.81
CA ASP A 121 -6.09 9.84 10.09
C ASP A 121 -6.46 10.34 11.50
N ALA A 122 -5.51 10.35 12.44
CA ALA A 122 -5.73 10.93 13.76
C ALA A 122 -5.91 12.46 13.72
N TYR A 123 -5.48 13.15 12.66
CA TYR A 123 -5.63 14.60 12.51
C TYR A 123 -6.80 15.02 11.60
N THR A 124 -7.32 14.13 10.76
CA THR A 124 -8.47 14.41 9.87
C THR A 124 -9.80 13.79 10.33
N LEU A 125 -9.82 13.00 11.42
CA LEU A 125 -11.05 12.42 11.99
C LEU A 125 -11.89 13.38 12.85
N GLY A 126 -11.60 14.68 12.83
CA GLY A 126 -12.50 15.72 13.28
C GLY A 126 -13.50 16.11 12.18
N ASN A 127 -14.52 15.28 11.97
CA ASN A 127 -15.72 15.47 11.10
C ASN A 127 -15.79 14.58 9.85
N LYS A 128 -16.35 13.38 10.02
CA LYS A 128 -17.65 13.00 9.43
C LYS A 128 -18.01 11.58 9.86
N LYS A 129 -19.23 11.43 10.38
CA LYS A 129 -19.90 10.15 10.61
C LYS A 129 -20.17 9.50 9.26
N ASP A 130 -19.45 8.44 8.94
CA ASP A 130 -19.89 7.28 8.16
C ASP A 130 -18.69 6.34 8.05
N LYS A 131 -18.42 5.60 9.13
CA LYS A 131 -17.35 4.60 9.20
C LYS A 131 -17.95 3.29 9.69
N THR A 132 -18.39 2.47 8.74
CA THR A 132 -18.71 1.06 9.04
C THR A 132 -18.35 0.07 7.94
N ASP A 133 -17.88 0.50 6.76
CA ASP A 133 -17.59 -0.42 5.65
C ASP A 133 -16.09 -0.50 5.26
N GLU A 134 -15.39 0.63 5.12
CA GLU A 134 -13.99 0.64 4.64
C GLU A 134 -12.99 -0.05 5.59
N SER A 135 -13.21 0.04 6.91
CA SER A 135 -12.33 -0.61 7.90
C SER A 135 -12.51 -2.13 7.96
N ALA A 136 -13.66 -2.65 7.55
CA ALA A 136 -13.94 -4.09 7.55
C ALA A 136 -13.28 -4.78 6.35
N HIS A 137 -13.29 -4.16 5.18
CA HIS A 137 -12.66 -4.67 3.95
C HIS A 137 -11.13 -4.74 4.06
N CYS A 138 -10.50 -3.75 4.70
CA CYS A 138 -9.06 -3.76 4.96
C CYS A 138 -8.65 -4.88 5.93
N LEU A 139 -9.49 -5.18 6.92
CA LEU A 139 -9.28 -6.29 7.86
C LEU A 139 -9.37 -7.66 7.16
N VAL A 140 -10.22 -7.81 6.13
CA VAL A 140 -10.29 -9.03 5.34
C VAL A 140 -8.99 -9.24 4.55
N LEU A 141 -8.51 -8.23 3.81
CA LEU A 141 -7.24 -8.33 3.09
C LEU A 141 -6.05 -8.56 4.05
N PHE A 142 -6.04 -7.92 5.22
CA PHE A 142 -5.00 -8.11 6.23
C PHE A 142 -4.99 -9.52 6.82
N VAL A 143 -6.17 -10.10 7.08
CA VAL A 143 -6.30 -11.50 7.55
C VAL A 143 -5.82 -12.47 6.47
N TYR A 144 -6.16 -12.25 5.20
CA TYR A 144 -5.70 -13.13 4.11
C TYR A 144 -4.18 -13.08 3.90
N PHE A 145 -3.58 -11.88 3.96
CA PHE A 145 -2.13 -11.69 3.77
C PHE A 145 -1.25 -12.26 4.89
N PHE A 146 -1.74 -12.28 6.14
CA PHE A 146 -0.92 -12.67 7.31
C PHE A 146 -1.26 -14.04 7.91
N THR A 147 -2.25 -14.77 7.38
CA THR A 147 -2.63 -16.11 7.88
C THR A 147 -2.36 -17.26 6.91
N SER A 148 -1.82 -17.00 5.70
CA SER A 148 -1.43 -18.03 4.73
C SER A 148 0.04 -18.43 4.80
#